data_AF-A0A9E2FJZ4-F1
#
_entry.id   AF-A0A9E2FJZ4-F1
#
_cell.length_a   1.000
_cell.length_b   1.000
_cell.length_c   1.000
_cell.angle_alpha   90.00
_cell.angle_beta   90.00
_cell.angle_gamma   90.00
#
_symmetry.space_group_name_H-M   'P 1'
#
loop_
_entity.id
_entity.type
_entity.pdbx_description
1 polymer ?
#
loop_
_entity_poly.entity_id
_entity_poly.type
_entity_poly.pdbx_seq_one_letter_code
_entity_poly.pdbx_strand_id
1 'polypeptide(L)'
;MNRVCVVLLLLTAAGPLGEALADPLSIYEIQSNTYDGDGSNYDGAVIDCAGGVVVAKFPGYRPRVILQDPAQPAGWGGIQVKDWTLTDLYSNVEIGDRVQLYNVEVEESRGNTLLQWYAVNDPSFAILSRGNPVPEPILLGPVDISAPLEDPPGEWYVLNHDAEPYEAMRVVVRDVTVTRMNLGKAVDNYNLQDSAENDCWAADYMNDE
;
A
#
# COMPACT_ATOMS: atom_id res chain seq x y z
N MET A 1 53.16 -19.46 -58.00
CA MET A 1 52.56 -19.72 -56.68
C MET A 1 51.69 -18.52 -56.31
N ASN A 2 50.39 -18.59 -56.56
CA ASN A 2 49.46 -17.52 -56.17
C ASN A 2 48.92 -17.82 -54.77
N ARG A 3 49.19 -16.93 -53.82
CA ARG A 3 48.62 -16.99 -52.47
C ARG A 3 47.28 -16.25 -52.48
N VAL A 4 46.19 -16.99 -52.35
CA VAL A 4 44.85 -16.45 -52.11
C VAL A 4 44.75 -16.08 -50.63
N CYS A 5 44.44 -14.83 -50.34
CA CYS A 5 44.19 -14.34 -48.99
C CYS A 5 42.66 -14.30 -48.81
N VAL A 6 42.12 -15.19 -47.97
CA VAL A 6 40.69 -15.19 -47.61
C VAL A 6 40.53 -14.29 -46.40
N VAL A 7 39.90 -13.13 -46.60
CA VAL A 7 39.49 -12.24 -45.51
C VAL A 7 38.12 -12.69 -45.05
N LEU A 8 38.04 -13.21 -43.83
CA LEU A 8 36.78 -13.58 -43.19
C LEU A 8 36.16 -12.31 -42.58
N LEU A 9 35.11 -11.78 -43.22
CA LEU A 9 34.31 -10.70 -42.65
C LEU A 9 33.31 -11.31 -41.66
N LEU A 10 33.58 -11.17 -40.36
CA LEU A 10 32.61 -11.45 -39.30
C LEU A 10 31.60 -10.29 -39.26
N LEU A 11 30.43 -10.47 -39.86
CA LEU A 11 29.28 -9.61 -39.59
C LEU A 11 28.73 -9.96 -38.20
N THR A 12 29.01 -9.13 -37.20
CA THR A 12 28.25 -9.14 -35.95
C THR A 12 26.96 -8.38 -36.17
N ALA A 13 25.85 -9.09 -36.33
CA ALA A 13 24.51 -8.50 -36.30
C ALA A 13 24.25 -8.00 -34.87
N ALA A 14 24.41 -6.69 -34.65
CA ALA A 14 23.90 -6.03 -33.46
C ALA A 14 22.37 -5.96 -33.59
N GLY A 15 21.66 -6.92 -33.00
CA GLY A 15 20.22 -6.78 -32.77
C GLY A 15 19.98 -5.62 -31.79
N PRO A 16 18.85 -4.91 -31.89
CA PRO A 16 18.50 -3.92 -30.87
C PRO A 16 18.38 -4.64 -29.53
N LEU A 17 19.16 -4.19 -28.54
CA LEU A 17 18.92 -4.51 -27.15
C LEU A 17 17.58 -3.85 -26.81
N GLY A 18 16.50 -4.65 -26.78
CA GLY A 18 15.27 -4.20 -26.12
C GLY A 18 15.61 -3.99 -24.65
N GLU A 19 15.45 -2.77 -24.14
CA GLU A 19 15.44 -2.54 -22.70
C GLU A 19 14.32 -3.41 -22.13
N ALA A 20 14.69 -4.40 -21.31
CA ALA A 20 13.70 -5.11 -20.52
C ALA A 20 13.11 -4.08 -19.56
N LEU A 21 11.82 -3.77 -19.75
CA LEU A 21 11.07 -3.03 -18.72
C LEU A 21 11.15 -3.85 -17.44
N ALA A 22 11.48 -3.20 -16.33
CA ALA A 22 11.46 -3.85 -15.03
C ALA A 22 10.04 -4.37 -14.75
N ASP A 23 9.93 -5.55 -14.14
CA ASP A 23 8.63 -6.07 -13.72
C ASP A 23 8.04 -5.12 -12.65
N PRO A 24 6.72 -4.87 -12.68
CA PRO A 24 6.04 -4.07 -11.66
C PRO A 24 6.24 -4.66 -10.26
N LEU A 25 6.45 -3.80 -9.26
CA LEU A 25 6.63 -4.21 -7.88
C LEU A 25 5.29 -4.64 -7.26
N SER A 26 5.30 -5.73 -6.50
CA SER A 26 4.15 -6.12 -5.69
C SER A 26 3.93 -5.14 -4.53
N ILE A 27 2.70 -5.12 -3.98
CA ILE A 27 2.39 -4.32 -2.79
C ILE A 27 3.31 -4.73 -1.62
N TYR A 28 3.55 -6.03 -1.46
CA TYR A 28 4.47 -6.57 -0.46
C TYR A 28 5.88 -5.99 -0.62
N GLU A 29 6.44 -6.00 -1.82
CA GLU A 29 7.80 -5.47 -2.05
C GLU A 29 7.88 -3.97 -1.75
N ILE A 30 6.83 -3.20 -2.06
CA ILE A 30 6.77 -1.76 -1.77
C ILE A 30 6.74 -1.55 -0.26
N GLN A 31 5.86 -2.25 0.44
CA GLN A 31 5.59 -2.05 1.87
C GLN A 31 6.67 -2.65 2.79
N SER A 32 7.07 -3.91 2.56
CA SER A 32 7.91 -4.66 3.51
C SER A 32 9.40 -4.37 3.40
N ASN A 33 9.82 -3.56 2.42
CA ASN A 33 11.23 -3.31 2.15
C ASN A 33 11.69 -2.04 2.88
N THR A 34 12.07 -2.17 4.15
CA THR A 34 12.32 -1.02 5.03
C THR A 34 13.81 -0.75 5.29
N TYR A 35 14.22 0.52 5.51
CA TYR A 35 15.60 0.86 5.88
C TYR A 35 15.90 0.58 7.37
N ASP A 36 14.93 0.87 8.23
CA ASP A 36 15.03 0.87 9.69
C ASP A 36 13.90 0.09 10.37
N GLY A 37 12.98 -0.46 9.58
CA GLY A 37 11.81 -1.18 10.06
C GLY A 37 10.54 -0.35 10.15
N ASP A 38 10.50 0.89 9.62
CA ASP A 38 9.31 1.77 9.67
C ASP A 38 8.91 2.31 8.28
N GLY A 39 9.89 2.64 7.40
CA GLY A 39 9.60 3.25 6.10
C GLY A 39 10.14 2.49 4.89
N SER A 40 9.37 2.48 3.79
CA SER A 40 9.76 1.89 2.51
C SER A 40 11.04 2.49 1.92
N ASN A 41 11.92 1.62 1.43
CA ASN A 41 13.12 1.97 0.67
C ASN A 41 12.82 2.59 -0.70
N TYR A 42 11.54 2.63 -1.09
CA TYR A 42 11.08 3.26 -2.32
C TYR A 42 10.56 4.68 -2.12
N ASP A 43 10.61 5.25 -0.91
CA ASP A 43 10.13 6.62 -0.65
C ASP A 43 10.66 7.64 -1.69
N GLY A 44 9.73 8.39 -2.28
CA GLY A 44 9.98 9.38 -3.34
C GLY A 44 10.26 8.79 -4.73
N ALA A 45 10.29 7.46 -4.90
CA ALA A 45 10.49 6.83 -6.20
C ALA A 45 9.17 6.73 -6.99
N VAL A 46 9.26 6.90 -8.31
CA VAL A 46 8.17 6.62 -9.25
C VAL A 46 8.34 5.20 -9.78
N ILE A 47 7.33 4.35 -9.57
CA ILE A 47 7.37 2.92 -9.84
C ILE A 47 6.10 2.43 -10.55
N ASP A 48 6.23 1.28 -11.19
CA ASP A 48 5.08 0.48 -11.60
C ASP A 48 4.72 -0.48 -10.47
N CYS A 49 3.43 -0.56 -10.14
CA CYS A 49 2.90 -1.41 -9.08
C CYS A 49 2.01 -2.49 -9.69
N ALA A 50 2.31 -3.76 -9.41
CA ALA A 50 1.49 -4.90 -9.82
C ALA A 50 0.03 -4.80 -9.31
N GLY A 51 -0.19 -3.98 -8.28
CA GLY A 51 -1.48 -3.59 -7.75
C GLY A 51 -2.19 -4.71 -7.01
N GLY A 52 -3.53 -4.65 -6.96
CA GLY A 52 -4.34 -5.52 -6.13
C GLY A 52 -5.83 -5.41 -6.49
N VAL A 53 -6.67 -6.04 -5.68
CA VAL A 53 -8.13 -5.86 -5.76
C VAL A 53 -8.49 -4.56 -5.06
N VAL A 54 -9.34 -3.73 -5.68
CA VAL A 54 -9.93 -2.56 -5.03
C VAL A 54 -10.87 -3.04 -3.93
N VAL A 55 -10.54 -2.74 -2.68
CA VAL A 55 -11.29 -3.21 -1.52
C VAL A 55 -12.12 -2.13 -0.85
N ALA A 56 -11.73 -0.86 -1.01
CA ALA A 56 -12.47 0.29 -0.49
C ALA A 56 -12.18 1.54 -1.31
N LYS A 57 -13.12 2.49 -1.25
CA LYS A 57 -13.05 3.80 -1.92
C LYS A 57 -13.54 4.88 -0.97
N PHE A 58 -12.73 5.90 -0.72
CA PHE A 58 -13.10 7.02 0.15
C PHE A 58 -13.12 8.34 -0.64
N PRO A 59 -14.29 9.01 -0.75
CA PRO A 59 -14.36 10.31 -1.41
C PRO A 59 -13.68 11.40 -0.58
N GLY A 60 -13.37 12.54 -1.19
CA GLY A 60 -12.82 13.71 -0.49
C GLY A 60 -12.10 14.66 -1.42
N TYR A 61 -11.38 15.64 -0.86
CA TYR A 61 -10.51 16.54 -1.64
C TYR A 61 -9.30 15.81 -2.26
N ARG A 62 -8.95 14.64 -1.72
CA ARG A 62 -7.95 13.71 -2.27
C ARG A 62 -8.57 12.32 -2.15
N PRO A 63 -9.42 11.92 -3.10
CA PRO A 63 -10.09 10.63 -3.03
C PRO A 63 -9.07 9.51 -2.94
N ARG A 64 -9.45 8.44 -2.24
CA ARG A 64 -8.56 7.31 -1.95
C ARG A 64 -9.15 6.03 -2.49
N VAL A 65 -8.27 5.20 -3.05
CA VAL A 65 -8.56 3.83 -3.44
C VAL A 65 -7.67 2.93 -2.59
N ILE A 66 -8.25 1.96 -1.90
CA ILE A 66 -7.49 0.96 -1.15
C ILE A 66 -7.39 -0.29 -2.01
N LEU A 67 -6.15 -0.75 -2.23
CA LEU A 67 -5.85 -1.99 -2.92
C LEU A 67 -5.37 -3.03 -1.92
N GLN A 68 -5.79 -4.28 -2.11
CA GLN A 68 -5.27 -5.41 -1.36
C GLN A 68 -4.85 -6.54 -2.32
N ASP A 69 -3.60 -7.00 -2.20
CA ASP A 69 -3.08 -8.14 -2.95
C ASP A 69 -3.62 -9.45 -2.34
N PRO A 70 -4.46 -10.22 -3.05
CA PRO A 70 -4.96 -11.49 -2.55
C PRO A 70 -3.87 -12.55 -2.38
N ALA A 71 -2.68 -12.37 -2.96
CA ALA A 71 -1.54 -13.26 -2.74
C ALA A 71 -0.86 -13.06 -1.37
N GLN A 72 -1.17 -11.97 -0.67
CA GLN A 72 -0.57 -11.59 0.61
C GLN A 72 -1.65 -11.37 1.69
N PRO A 73 -2.44 -12.42 2.01
CA PRO A 73 -3.59 -12.29 2.90
C PRO A 73 -3.22 -12.13 4.38
N ALA A 74 -1.97 -12.39 4.76
CA ALA A 74 -1.52 -12.39 6.15
C ALA A 74 -0.94 -11.05 6.62
N GLY A 75 -0.71 -10.11 5.70
CA GLY A 75 -0.08 -8.82 5.98
C GLY A 75 0.73 -8.33 4.79
N TRP A 76 1.11 -7.05 4.81
CA TRP A 76 1.85 -6.32 3.79
C TRP A 76 1.21 -6.37 2.39
N GLY A 77 -0.06 -6.76 2.31
CA GLY A 77 -0.81 -6.85 1.07
C GLY A 77 -1.64 -5.60 0.78
N GLY A 78 -1.73 -4.66 1.71
CA GLY A 78 -2.60 -3.48 1.63
C GLY A 78 -1.81 -2.26 1.21
N ILE A 79 -2.40 -1.41 0.37
CA ILE A 79 -1.85 -0.09 0.10
C ILE A 79 -2.94 0.92 -0.24
N GLN A 80 -2.75 2.15 0.23
CA GLN A 80 -3.61 3.28 -0.10
C GLN A 80 -3.04 4.05 -1.29
N VAL A 81 -3.89 4.30 -2.29
CA VAL A 81 -3.59 5.20 -3.42
C VAL A 81 -4.36 6.51 -3.24
N LYS A 82 -3.66 7.64 -3.22
CA LYS A 82 -4.26 8.98 -3.17
C LYS A 82 -4.35 9.58 -4.57
N ASP A 83 -5.57 9.81 -5.05
CA ASP A 83 -5.85 10.39 -6.37
C ASP A 83 -5.90 11.92 -6.31
N TRP A 84 -4.85 12.59 -6.81
CA TRP A 84 -4.78 14.05 -6.85
C TRP A 84 -5.43 14.68 -8.07
N THR A 85 -5.87 13.87 -9.02
CA THR A 85 -6.55 14.34 -10.24
C THR A 85 -8.07 14.43 -10.07
N LEU A 86 -8.60 13.85 -8.99
CA LEU A 86 -10.03 13.76 -8.62
C LEU A 86 -10.91 12.95 -9.58
N THR A 87 -10.50 12.73 -10.82
CA THR A 87 -11.36 12.19 -11.88
C THR A 87 -10.78 10.99 -12.62
N ASP A 88 -9.58 10.55 -12.28
CA ASP A 88 -8.92 9.48 -13.01
C ASP A 88 -9.12 8.12 -12.31
N LEU A 89 -8.12 7.60 -11.59
CA LEU A 89 -8.19 6.29 -10.96
C LEU A 89 -9.47 6.11 -10.13
N TYR A 90 -9.76 7.04 -9.21
CA TYR A 90 -10.89 6.88 -8.28
C TYR A 90 -12.25 6.79 -8.98
N SER A 91 -12.43 7.50 -10.09
CA SER A 91 -13.71 7.55 -10.80
C SER A 91 -13.91 6.38 -11.75
N ASN A 92 -12.86 5.64 -12.10
CA ASN A 92 -12.88 4.64 -13.16
C ASN A 92 -12.70 3.19 -12.68
N VAL A 93 -12.40 2.98 -11.40
CA VAL A 93 -12.31 1.66 -10.78
C VAL A 93 -13.46 1.43 -9.80
N GLU A 94 -13.92 0.19 -9.68
CA GLU A 94 -14.94 -0.21 -8.71
C GLU A 94 -14.41 -1.22 -7.70
N ILE A 95 -15.05 -1.31 -6.53
CA ILE A 95 -14.74 -2.37 -5.55
C ILE A 95 -14.87 -3.74 -6.24
N GLY A 96 -13.85 -4.58 -6.07
CA GLY A 96 -13.72 -5.87 -6.76
C GLY A 96 -12.98 -5.82 -8.10
N ASP A 97 -12.65 -4.65 -8.65
CA ASP A 97 -11.73 -4.57 -9.80
C ASP A 97 -10.30 -4.93 -9.36
N ARG A 98 -9.61 -5.78 -10.13
CA ARG A 98 -8.18 -6.03 -9.95
C ARG A 98 -7.43 -5.12 -10.90
N VAL A 99 -6.55 -4.28 -10.36
CA VAL A 99 -5.85 -3.25 -11.12
C VAL A 99 -4.35 -3.39 -11.00
N GLN A 100 -3.64 -2.94 -12.04
CA GLN A 100 -2.20 -2.68 -12.05
C GLN A 100 -2.00 -1.19 -12.30
N LEU A 101 -1.02 -0.58 -11.63
CA LEU A 101 -0.74 0.86 -11.70
C LEU A 101 0.62 1.10 -12.33
N TYR A 102 0.76 2.22 -13.03
CA TYR A 102 1.98 2.63 -13.71
C TYR A 102 2.33 4.07 -13.34
N ASN A 103 3.63 4.36 -13.22
CA ASN A 103 4.19 5.67 -12.88
C ASN A 103 3.56 6.32 -11.63
N VAL A 104 3.40 5.55 -10.56
CA VAL A 104 2.90 6.06 -9.27
C VAL A 104 4.07 6.32 -8.32
N GLU A 105 3.98 7.39 -7.53
CA GLU A 105 5.04 7.77 -6.59
C GLU A 105 4.78 7.16 -5.22
N VAL A 106 5.81 6.56 -4.60
CA VAL A 106 5.73 6.07 -3.22
C VAL A 106 6.00 7.24 -2.26
N GLU A 107 5.17 7.41 -1.23
CA GLU A 107 5.39 8.40 -0.16
C GLU A 107 5.32 7.73 1.21
N GLU A 108 6.33 7.98 2.04
CA GLU A 108 6.30 7.76 3.48
C GLU A 108 5.74 8.98 4.22
N SER A 109 4.61 8.80 4.91
CA SER A 109 3.90 9.94 5.52
C SER A 109 3.26 9.55 6.85
N ARG A 110 3.91 9.95 7.95
CA ARG A 110 3.44 9.72 9.33
C ARG A 110 3.25 8.22 9.63
N GLY A 111 4.27 7.40 9.34
CA GLY A 111 4.25 5.95 9.56
C GLY A 111 3.24 5.24 8.67
N ASN A 112 3.12 5.68 7.41
CA ASN A 112 2.28 5.04 6.41
C ASN A 112 2.99 5.06 5.06
N THR A 113 3.04 3.92 4.38
CA THR A 113 3.52 3.81 2.99
C THR A 113 2.34 3.94 2.02
N LEU A 114 2.41 4.96 1.16
CA LEU A 114 1.30 5.35 0.29
C LEU A 114 1.72 5.36 -1.18
N LEU A 115 0.76 5.25 -2.09
CA LEU A 115 0.96 5.60 -3.50
C LEU A 115 0.27 6.92 -3.84
N GLN A 116 1.00 7.81 -4.51
CA GLN A 116 0.52 9.11 -4.96
C GLN A 116 0.28 9.08 -6.47
N TRP A 117 -0.94 9.42 -6.85
CA TRP A 117 -1.35 9.58 -8.24
C TRP A 117 -1.21 11.05 -8.65
N TYR A 118 0.02 11.47 -8.95
CA TYR A 118 0.30 12.84 -9.38
C TYR A 118 0.30 12.96 -10.90
N ALA A 119 -0.50 13.87 -11.45
CA ALA A 119 -0.54 14.12 -12.90
C ALA A 119 0.84 14.41 -13.54
N VAL A 120 1.78 14.96 -12.78
CA VAL A 120 3.14 15.26 -13.27
C VAL A 120 3.93 14.01 -13.65
N ASN A 121 3.58 12.85 -13.07
CA ASN A 121 4.23 11.58 -13.33
C ASN A 121 3.59 10.81 -14.50
N ASP A 122 2.55 11.37 -15.15
CA ASP A 122 1.75 10.68 -16.17
C ASP A 122 1.28 9.27 -15.71
N PRO A 123 0.61 9.17 -14.53
CA PRO A 123 0.18 7.91 -13.97
C PRO A 123 -0.91 7.30 -14.84
N SER A 124 -0.93 5.98 -14.92
CA SER A 124 -1.99 5.24 -15.63
C SER A 124 -2.25 3.90 -14.94
N PHE A 125 -3.34 3.23 -15.34
CA PHE A 125 -3.71 1.94 -14.76
C PHE A 125 -4.32 1.02 -15.82
N ALA A 126 -4.27 -0.27 -15.54
CA ALA A 126 -5.00 -1.29 -16.28
C ALA A 126 -5.92 -2.06 -15.33
N ILE A 127 -7.18 -2.26 -15.73
CA ILE A 127 -8.10 -3.18 -15.06
C ILE A 127 -7.85 -4.58 -15.63
N LEU A 128 -7.22 -5.44 -14.84
CA LEU A 128 -6.86 -6.80 -15.23
C LEU A 128 -8.06 -7.75 -15.21
N SER A 129 -8.95 -7.57 -14.23
CA SER A 129 -10.22 -8.29 -14.11
C SER A 129 -11.23 -7.49 -13.28
N ARG A 130 -12.52 -7.81 -13.42
CA ARG A 130 -13.63 -7.13 -12.72
C ARG A 130 -14.42 -8.10 -11.84
N GLY A 131 -15.04 -7.59 -10.79
CA GLY A 131 -15.96 -8.36 -9.93
C GLY A 131 -15.30 -9.51 -9.18
N ASN A 132 -14.02 -9.37 -8.84
CA ASN A 132 -13.29 -10.31 -8.01
C ASN A 132 -13.83 -10.25 -6.57
N PRO A 133 -13.81 -11.37 -5.82
CA PRO A 133 -14.11 -11.33 -4.39
C PRO A 133 -13.11 -10.42 -3.68
N VAL A 134 -13.62 -9.57 -2.80
CA VAL A 134 -12.79 -8.79 -1.86
C VAL A 134 -12.18 -9.76 -0.85
N PRO A 135 -10.87 -9.69 -0.55
CA PRO A 135 -10.25 -10.51 0.48
C PRO A 135 -10.99 -10.44 1.81
N GLU A 136 -11.18 -11.59 2.48
CA GLU A 136 -11.80 -11.63 3.81
C GLU A 136 -10.98 -10.79 4.80
N PRO A 137 -11.65 -10.09 5.75
CA PRO A 137 -10.92 -9.33 6.76
C PRO A 137 -10.07 -10.24 7.66
N ILE A 138 -8.90 -9.74 8.05
CA ILE A 138 -8.06 -10.40 9.05
C ILE A 138 -8.68 -10.17 10.43
N LEU A 139 -8.89 -11.25 11.18
CA LEU A 139 -9.31 -11.15 12.58
C LEU A 139 -8.08 -10.85 13.45
N LEU A 140 -8.09 -9.70 14.10
CA LEU A 140 -7.02 -9.24 14.99
C LEU A 140 -7.55 -9.00 16.41
N GLY A 141 -6.71 -9.23 17.40
CA GLY A 141 -6.92 -8.78 18.78
C GLY A 141 -6.16 -7.48 19.06
N PRO A 142 -6.46 -6.77 20.17
CA PRO A 142 -5.74 -5.56 20.52
C PRO A 142 -4.22 -5.73 20.64
N VAL A 143 -3.75 -6.90 21.07
CA VAL A 143 -2.31 -7.20 21.17
C VAL A 143 -1.60 -7.19 19.81
N ASP A 144 -2.29 -7.55 18.72
CA ASP A 144 -1.72 -7.60 17.37
C ASP A 144 -1.53 -6.19 16.77
N ILE A 145 -2.28 -5.21 17.29
CA ILE A 145 -2.31 -3.81 16.82
C ILE A 145 -2.35 -2.85 18.02
N SER A 146 -1.37 -3.00 18.90
CA SER A 146 -1.33 -2.32 20.20
C SER A 146 -1.47 -0.80 20.08
N ALA A 147 -2.21 -0.20 21.00
CA ALA A 147 -2.37 1.25 21.07
C ALA A 147 -1.01 1.96 21.29
N PRO A 148 -0.85 3.19 20.76
CA PRO A 148 0.30 4.03 21.12
C PRO A 148 0.27 4.38 22.61
N LEU A 149 1.46 4.60 23.17
CA LEU A 149 1.67 4.98 24.56
C LEU A 149 1.76 6.49 24.71
N GLU A 150 1.26 7.02 25.83
CA GLU A 150 1.33 8.43 26.17
C GLU A 150 2.50 8.69 27.13
N ASP A 151 3.53 9.41 26.68
CA ASP A 151 4.62 9.92 27.53
C ASP A 151 5.44 11.00 26.80
N PRO A 152 5.49 12.25 27.28
CA PRO A 152 4.73 12.85 28.38
C PRO A 152 3.23 13.05 28.04
N PRO A 153 2.38 13.50 28.99
CA PRO A 153 0.96 13.75 28.71
C PRO A 153 0.72 14.67 27.50
N GLY A 154 -0.12 14.23 26.57
CA GLY A 154 -0.40 14.88 25.29
C GLY A 154 0.54 14.48 24.14
N GLU A 155 1.59 13.71 24.42
CA GLU A 155 2.53 13.18 23.43
C GLU A 155 2.38 11.66 23.33
N TRP A 156 2.19 11.17 22.11
CA TRP A 156 1.91 9.77 21.84
C TRP A 156 3.01 9.19 20.97
N TYR A 157 3.47 7.97 21.28
CA TYR A 157 4.46 7.25 20.51
C TYR A 157 4.09 5.78 20.35
N VAL A 158 4.61 5.16 19.29
CA VAL A 158 4.45 3.74 19.00
C VAL A 158 5.64 3.00 19.61
N LEU A 159 5.38 1.99 20.45
CA LEU A 159 6.45 1.24 21.13
C LEU A 159 7.09 0.19 20.23
N ASN A 160 6.27 -0.49 19.42
CA ASN A 160 6.67 -1.48 18.42
C ASN A 160 5.86 -1.31 17.15
N HIS A 161 6.43 -1.74 16.04
CA HIS A 161 5.86 -1.58 14.70
C HIS A 161 5.13 -2.85 14.24
N ASP A 162 4.69 -3.68 15.19
CA ASP A 162 4.08 -4.99 14.89
C ASP A 162 2.74 -4.88 14.13
N ALA A 163 2.13 -3.69 14.14
CA ALA A 163 0.89 -3.38 13.44
C ALA A 163 1.08 -3.02 11.95
N GLU A 164 2.28 -2.65 11.53
CA GLU A 164 2.57 -2.19 10.15
C GLU A 164 2.16 -3.18 9.06
N PRO A 165 2.32 -4.51 9.20
CA PRO A 165 1.85 -5.46 8.21
C PRO A 165 0.36 -5.34 7.91
N TYR A 166 -0.43 -4.71 8.79
CA TYR A 166 -1.87 -4.55 8.62
C TYR A 166 -2.26 -3.17 8.07
N GLU A 167 -1.30 -2.32 7.70
CA GLU A 167 -1.58 -1.03 7.07
C GLU A 167 -2.43 -1.22 5.80
N ALA A 168 -3.51 -0.44 5.69
CA ALA A 168 -4.45 -0.46 4.57
C ALA A 168 -5.07 -1.85 4.28
N MET A 169 -4.92 -2.83 5.18
CA MET A 169 -5.57 -4.13 5.10
C MET A 169 -6.99 -4.05 5.67
N ARG A 170 -7.89 -4.88 5.14
CA ARG A 170 -9.17 -5.12 5.81
C ARG A 170 -8.95 -5.93 7.07
N VAL A 171 -9.30 -5.36 8.21
CA VAL A 171 -9.19 -6.02 9.52
C VAL A 171 -10.51 -5.94 10.27
N VAL A 172 -10.72 -6.86 11.21
CA VAL A 172 -11.83 -6.85 12.16
C VAL A 172 -11.26 -7.13 13.55
N VAL A 173 -11.61 -6.28 14.51
CA VAL A 173 -11.33 -6.49 15.93
C VAL A 173 -12.65 -6.86 16.62
N ARG A 174 -12.67 -7.95 17.38
CA ARG A 174 -13.88 -8.46 18.06
C ARG A 174 -13.69 -8.52 19.56
N ASP A 175 -14.81 -8.69 20.26
CA ASP A 175 -14.85 -8.91 21.71
C ASP A 175 -14.18 -7.79 22.51
N VAL A 176 -14.31 -6.57 21.99
CA VAL A 176 -13.78 -5.33 22.56
C VAL A 176 -14.88 -4.39 23.02
N THR A 177 -14.53 -3.50 23.94
CA THR A 177 -15.38 -2.39 24.39
C THR A 177 -14.69 -1.07 24.14
N VAL A 178 -15.48 -0.03 23.80
CA VAL A 178 -14.95 1.33 23.71
C VAL A 178 -14.79 1.90 25.13
N THR A 179 -13.56 2.17 25.56
CA THR A 179 -13.29 2.63 26.94
C THR A 179 -12.92 4.11 27.03
N ARG A 180 -12.39 4.69 25.94
CA ARG A 180 -12.03 6.11 25.83
C ARG A 180 -12.32 6.61 24.42
N MET A 181 -12.61 7.91 24.31
CA MET A 181 -12.83 8.60 23.03
C MET A 181 -11.96 9.87 22.98
N ASN A 182 -11.93 10.56 21.85
CA ASN A 182 -11.27 11.85 21.68
C ASN A 182 -9.75 11.76 21.94
N LEU A 183 -9.12 10.69 21.47
CA LEU A 183 -7.71 10.40 21.66
C LEU A 183 -6.86 10.92 20.49
N GLY A 184 -5.55 11.02 20.74
CA GLY A 184 -4.58 11.49 19.76
C GLY A 184 -4.63 13.00 19.51
N LYS A 185 -3.69 13.47 18.68
CA LYS A 185 -3.50 14.90 18.40
C LYS A 185 -4.71 15.53 17.68
N ALA A 186 -5.40 14.76 16.85
CA ALA A 186 -6.57 15.21 16.10
C ALA A 186 -7.89 14.89 16.83
N VAL A 187 -7.84 14.26 18.01
CA VAL A 187 -9.00 14.06 18.90
C VAL A 187 -10.08 13.20 18.23
N ASP A 188 -9.67 12.28 17.38
CA ASP A 188 -10.50 11.50 16.47
C ASP A 188 -10.33 9.99 16.63
N ASN A 189 -9.41 9.57 17.50
CA ASN A 189 -9.24 8.16 17.85
C ASN A 189 -10.09 7.80 19.08
N TYR A 190 -10.43 6.52 19.20
CA TYR A 190 -11.02 5.91 20.37
C TYR A 190 -10.31 4.61 20.73
N ASN A 191 -10.36 4.27 22.02
CA ASN A 191 -9.70 3.07 22.55
C ASN A 191 -10.66 1.90 22.56
N LEU A 192 -10.22 0.78 22.01
CA LEU A 192 -10.85 -0.52 22.07
C LEU A 192 -10.07 -1.39 23.06
N GLN A 193 -10.77 -1.96 24.05
CA GLN A 193 -10.17 -2.79 25.08
C GLN A 193 -10.84 -4.17 25.15
N ASP A 194 -10.04 -5.22 25.19
CA ASP A 194 -10.51 -6.60 25.40
C ASP A 194 -10.73 -6.95 26.89
N SER A 195 -11.21 -8.17 27.17
CA SER A 195 -11.44 -8.62 28.55
C SER A 195 -10.17 -8.84 29.39
N ALA A 196 -8.99 -8.86 28.74
CA ALA A 196 -7.70 -8.99 29.39
C ALA A 196 -7.00 -7.63 29.59
N GLU A 197 -7.73 -6.52 29.35
CA GLU A 197 -7.26 -5.14 29.47
C GLU A 197 -6.16 -4.78 28.44
N ASN A 198 -6.10 -5.48 27.30
CA ASN A 198 -5.25 -5.06 26.18
C ASN A 198 -5.94 -3.97 25.36
N ASP A 199 -5.18 -2.94 24.98
CA ASP A 199 -5.68 -1.75 24.30
C ASP A 199 -5.21 -1.67 22.84
N CYS A 200 -6.13 -1.35 21.93
CA CYS A 200 -5.81 -0.87 20.58
C CYS A 200 -6.62 0.38 20.24
N TRP A 201 -6.14 1.15 19.27
CA TRP A 201 -6.83 2.34 18.80
C TRP A 201 -7.53 2.10 17.48
N ALA A 202 -8.66 2.78 17.31
CA ALA A 202 -9.36 2.87 16.05
C ALA A 202 -9.85 4.30 15.82
N ALA A 203 -10.17 4.60 14.55
CA ALA A 203 -10.81 5.83 14.12
C ALA A 203 -12.02 5.48 13.26
N ASP A 204 -12.99 6.38 13.15
CA ASP A 204 -14.25 6.13 12.43
C ASP A 204 -14.16 6.38 10.91
N TYR A 205 -13.13 7.09 10.44
CA TYR A 205 -13.00 7.56 9.05
C TYR A 205 -13.04 6.48 7.97
N MET A 206 -12.66 5.25 8.30
CA MET A 206 -12.57 4.13 7.35
C MET A 206 -13.27 2.86 7.83
N ASN A 207 -14.15 3.00 8.82
CA ASN A 207 -15.00 1.89 9.26
C ASN A 207 -16.20 1.74 8.30
N ASP A 208 -16.62 0.50 8.10
CA ASP A 208 -17.84 0.13 7.38
C ASP A 208 -18.79 -0.61 8.35
N GLU A 209 -20.09 -0.59 8.06
CA GLU A 209 -21.13 -1.24 8.88
C GLU A 209 -21.17 -2.78 8.73
#